data_AF-A0A928EAU3-F1
#
_entry.id   AF-A0A928EAU3-F1
#
_cell.length_a   1.000
_cell.length_b   1.000
_cell.length_c   1.000
_cell.angle_alpha   90.00
_cell.angle_beta   90.00
_cell.angle_gamma   90.00
#
_symmetry.space_group_name_H-M   'P 1'
#
loop_
_entity.id
_entity.type
_entity.pdbx_description
1 polymer ?
#
loop_
_entity_poly.entity_id
_entity_poly.type
_entity_poly.pdbx_seq_one_letter_code
_entity_poly.pdbx_strand_id
1 'polypeptide(L)'
;MVHKTSHSIGFRFCQSYFIILMATALAFGAACPPARFEYDISLLRVLILMVGGTVTLWLMSRGGKNARPVGAITAFAFIALTTVDMFFYGAQQEIADRFGSVLAVALYVLECVGSAYVVLYMAFAPSAKSQLAEDPNLTPGPGGHSWDIPLKKRIKHRYFWRDLLIYFISFSILGHWLEMLFCELIIAGVFMGDYDPTNAMLWDQWLFPFTAEGAAAVAIVFLLHPAARKILEKTGNKLWLAVLLSFLLNFLVCTSIDFATGMAVNQDYSLWDYREIPFNFMGQVCLQNSLVYTIAATLIVWVFYPLLDRWIRRSPEGIVNAVAFGLLGMYLFLAMLHFIDYTAWPFLK
;
A
#
# COMPACT_ATOMS: atom_id res chain seq x y z
N MET A 1 -29.32 21.99 -15.27
CA MET A 1 -29.42 22.25 -13.83
C MET A 1 -29.41 20.91 -13.12
N VAL A 2 -28.31 20.56 -12.46
CA VAL A 2 -28.21 19.30 -11.72
C VAL A 2 -29.05 19.46 -10.46
N HIS A 3 -30.13 18.69 -10.32
CA HIS A 3 -30.84 18.56 -9.06
C HIS A 3 -29.81 18.10 -8.01
N LYS A 4 -29.40 19.00 -7.10
CA LYS A 4 -28.80 18.59 -5.83
C LYS A 4 -29.89 17.85 -5.07
N THR A 5 -30.01 16.54 -5.29
CA THR A 5 -30.76 15.66 -4.40
C THR A 5 -30.14 15.83 -3.01
N SER A 6 -30.86 16.48 -2.10
CA SER A 6 -30.44 16.62 -0.71
C SER A 6 -30.19 15.22 -0.15
N HIS A 7 -28.97 14.97 0.34
CA HIS A 7 -28.64 13.66 0.89
C HIS A 7 -29.47 13.40 2.14
N SER A 8 -30.06 12.20 2.23
CA SER A 8 -30.79 11.80 3.42
C SER A 8 -29.90 11.85 4.66
N ILE A 9 -30.52 11.99 5.84
CA ILE A 9 -29.79 11.98 7.12
C ILE A 9 -29.05 10.67 7.29
N GLY A 10 -29.67 9.53 6.96
CA GLY A 10 -29.03 8.22 7.07
C GLY A 10 -27.84 8.03 6.14
N PHE A 11 -27.88 8.59 4.93
CA PHE A 11 -26.73 8.59 4.03
C PHE A 11 -25.55 9.38 4.61
N ARG A 12 -25.80 10.59 5.11
CA ARG A 12 -24.77 11.41 5.74
C ARG A 12 -24.20 10.76 6.99
N PHE A 13 -25.05 10.11 7.80
CA PHE A 13 -24.60 9.32 8.94
C PHE A 13 -23.62 8.22 8.51
N CYS A 14 -23.96 7.42 7.49
CA CYS A 14 -23.07 6.35 7.01
C CYS A 14 -21.72 6.90 6.52
N GLN A 15 -21.71 8.04 5.80
CA GLN A 15 -20.46 8.69 5.37
C GLN A 15 -19.62 9.12 6.57
N SER A 16 -20.21 9.89 7.49
CA SER A 16 -19.52 10.35 8.69
C SER A 16 -19.03 9.19 9.56
N TYR A 17 -19.80 8.11 9.63
CA TYR A 17 -19.44 6.92 10.39
C TYR A 17 -18.15 6.26 9.90
N PHE A 18 -18.05 5.96 8.61
CA PHE A 18 -16.82 5.38 8.05
C PHE A 18 -15.62 6.33 8.21
N ILE A 19 -15.83 7.64 8.02
CA ILE A 19 -14.77 8.64 8.23
C ILE A 19 -14.28 8.63 9.67
N ILE A 20 -15.19 8.63 10.65
CA ILE A 20 -14.86 8.61 12.08
C ILE A 20 -14.13 7.31 12.42
N LEU A 21 -14.66 6.15 12.04
CA LEU A 21 -14.02 4.87 12.33
C LEU A 21 -12.60 4.79 11.77
N MET A 22 -12.42 5.17 10.50
CA MET A 22 -11.09 5.14 9.89
C MET A 22 -10.16 6.16 10.53
N ALA A 23 -10.64 7.35 10.90
CA ALA A 23 -9.83 8.33 11.63
C ALA A 23 -9.41 7.80 13.00
N THR A 24 -10.30 7.10 13.71
CA THR A 24 -9.97 6.42 14.97
C THR A 24 -8.94 5.32 14.75
N ALA A 25 -9.05 4.51 13.70
CA ALA A 25 -8.07 3.47 13.38
C ALA A 25 -6.69 4.06 13.05
N LEU A 26 -6.64 5.14 12.25
CA LEU A 26 -5.41 5.86 11.94
C LEU A 26 -4.78 6.48 13.20
N ALA A 27 -5.60 7.09 14.06
CA ALA A 27 -5.14 7.65 15.33
C ALA A 27 -4.62 6.56 16.28
N PHE A 28 -5.28 5.41 16.33
CA PHE A 28 -4.81 4.26 17.08
C PHE A 28 -3.48 3.73 16.55
N GLY A 29 -3.34 3.59 15.22
CA GLY A 29 -2.08 3.20 14.59
C GLY A 29 -0.94 4.15 14.96
N ALA A 30 -1.17 5.47 14.84
CA ALA A 30 -0.18 6.47 15.22
C ALA A 30 0.15 6.49 16.71
N ALA A 31 -0.76 6.04 17.58
CA ALA A 31 -0.58 6.00 19.04
C ALA A 31 -0.10 4.64 19.56
N CYS A 32 -0.08 3.61 18.72
CA CYS A 32 0.30 2.26 19.09
C CYS A 32 1.76 2.01 18.68
N PRO A 33 2.67 1.68 19.62
CA PRO A 33 4.01 1.26 19.26
C PRO A 33 3.93 0.03 18.33
N PRO A 34 4.64 0.01 17.19
CA PRO A 34 4.60 -1.10 16.23
C PRO A 34 4.76 -2.47 16.85
N ALA A 35 5.69 -2.61 17.80
CA ALA A 35 6.00 -3.86 18.49
C ALA A 35 4.86 -4.41 19.37
N ARG A 36 3.81 -3.61 19.63
CA ARG A 36 2.64 -4.01 20.40
C ARG A 36 1.41 -4.26 19.52
N PHE A 37 1.48 -3.94 18.23
CA PHE A 37 0.38 -4.21 17.31
C PHE A 37 0.60 -5.58 16.69
N GLU A 38 -0.15 -6.58 17.16
CA GLU A 38 -0.05 -7.95 16.66
C GLU A 38 -0.64 -8.08 15.25
N TYR A 39 0.03 -8.88 14.41
CA TYR A 39 -0.33 -9.11 13.01
C TYR A 39 -1.30 -10.30 12.89
N ASP A 40 -2.42 -10.18 13.60
CA ASP A 40 -3.39 -11.24 13.83
C ASP A 40 -4.82 -10.82 13.38
N ILE A 41 -5.86 -11.17 14.15
CA ILE A 41 -7.23 -10.74 13.92
C ILE A 41 -7.37 -9.20 14.06
N SER A 42 -6.58 -8.56 14.92
CA SER A 42 -6.55 -7.10 15.10
C SER A 42 -6.15 -6.39 13.81
N LEU A 43 -5.08 -6.87 13.16
CA LEU A 43 -4.66 -6.37 11.86
C LEU A 43 -5.73 -6.61 10.81
N LEU A 44 -6.25 -7.83 10.69
CA LEU A 44 -7.28 -8.16 9.71
C LEU A 44 -8.52 -7.25 9.85
N ARG A 45 -8.96 -7.00 11.09
CA ARG A 45 -10.07 -6.11 11.41
C ARG A 45 -9.84 -4.69 10.88
N VAL A 46 -8.67 -4.13 11.18
CA VAL A 46 -8.32 -2.77 10.74
C VAL A 46 -8.15 -2.72 9.22
N LEU A 47 -7.54 -3.73 8.61
CA LEU A 47 -7.39 -3.80 7.15
C LEU A 47 -8.75 -3.86 6.44
N ILE A 48 -9.70 -4.65 6.94
CA ILE A 48 -11.07 -4.67 6.40
C ILE A 48 -11.71 -3.29 6.50
N LEU A 49 -11.60 -2.62 7.64
CA LEU A 49 -12.12 -1.27 7.82
C LEU A 49 -11.47 -0.26 6.87
N MET A 50 -10.14 -0.28 6.76
CA MET A 50 -9.41 0.72 5.99
C MET A 50 -9.56 0.50 4.48
N VAL A 51 -9.50 -0.74 4.01
CA VAL A 51 -9.71 -1.10 2.60
C VAL A 51 -11.18 -0.95 2.23
N GLY A 52 -12.09 -1.57 2.98
CA GLY A 52 -13.51 -1.53 2.69
C GLY A 52 -14.13 -0.14 2.90
N GLY A 53 -13.69 0.59 3.93
CA GLY A 53 -14.15 1.93 4.25
C GLY A 53 -13.73 2.97 3.22
N THR A 54 -12.47 2.98 2.78
CA THR A 54 -12.01 3.87 1.69
C THR A 54 -12.77 3.61 0.39
N VAL A 55 -12.92 2.33 0.01
CA VAL A 55 -13.67 1.94 -1.20
C VAL A 55 -15.14 2.33 -1.07
N THR A 56 -15.76 2.11 0.08
CA THR A 56 -17.16 2.48 0.34
C THR A 56 -17.36 3.99 0.24
N LEU A 57 -16.52 4.78 0.91
CA LEU A 57 -16.59 6.25 0.85
C LEU A 57 -16.38 6.79 -0.56
N TRP A 58 -15.43 6.21 -1.31
CA TRP A 58 -15.25 6.54 -2.72
C TRP A 58 -16.51 6.22 -3.55
N LEU A 59 -17.08 5.01 -3.42
CA LEU A 59 -18.31 4.64 -4.12
C LEU A 59 -19.49 5.56 -3.74
N MET A 60 -19.64 5.88 -2.45
CA MET A 60 -20.67 6.80 -1.96
C MET A 60 -20.50 8.22 -2.53
N SER A 61 -19.26 8.70 -2.67
CA SER A 61 -18.98 10.02 -3.27
C SER A 61 -19.40 10.11 -4.74
N ARG A 62 -19.60 8.97 -5.39
CA ARG A 62 -20.03 8.82 -6.78
C ARG A 62 -21.47 8.33 -6.93
N GLY A 63 -22.25 8.26 -5.85
CA GLY A 63 -23.60 7.69 -5.93
C GLY A 63 -23.61 6.23 -6.42
N GLY A 64 -22.50 5.50 -6.27
CA GLY A 64 -22.30 4.21 -6.90
C GLY A 64 -23.13 3.09 -6.26
N LYS A 65 -23.88 2.34 -7.06
CA LYS A 65 -24.74 1.24 -6.61
C LYS A 65 -24.04 0.17 -5.78
N ASN A 66 -22.76 -0.06 -6.07
CA ASN A 66 -21.93 -1.02 -5.35
C ASN A 66 -21.54 -0.54 -3.93
N ALA A 67 -21.71 0.74 -3.60
CA ALA A 67 -21.49 1.23 -2.24
C ALA A 67 -22.36 0.50 -1.21
N ARG A 68 -23.56 0.07 -1.61
CA ARG A 68 -24.49 -0.66 -0.73
C ARG A 68 -23.95 -2.01 -0.31
N PRO A 69 -23.72 -2.98 -1.22
CA PRO A 69 -23.17 -4.28 -0.82
C PRO A 69 -21.78 -4.17 -0.22
N VAL A 70 -20.89 -3.33 -0.76
CA VAL A 70 -19.52 -3.19 -0.24
C VAL A 70 -19.52 -2.58 1.17
N GLY A 71 -20.31 -1.53 1.39
CA GLY A 71 -20.42 -0.90 2.71
C GLY A 71 -21.07 -1.81 3.76
N ALA A 72 -22.11 -2.55 3.38
CA ALA A 72 -22.76 -3.52 4.27
C ALA A 72 -21.80 -4.66 4.65
N ILE A 73 -21.10 -5.24 3.68
CA ILE A 73 -20.13 -6.32 3.91
C ILE A 73 -18.98 -5.81 4.79
N THR A 74 -18.46 -4.62 4.50
CA THR A 74 -17.38 -4.02 5.29
C THR A 74 -17.80 -3.83 6.74
N ALA A 75 -18.96 -3.21 6.99
CA ALA A 75 -19.47 -2.97 8.34
C ALA A 75 -19.78 -4.28 9.07
N PHE A 76 -20.35 -5.27 8.38
CA PHE A 76 -20.62 -6.59 8.96
C PHE A 76 -19.34 -7.36 9.32
N ALA A 77 -18.36 -7.39 8.42
CA ALA A 77 -17.08 -8.04 8.68
C ALA A 77 -16.33 -7.33 9.81
N PHE A 78 -16.35 -6.00 9.83
CA PHE A 78 -15.74 -5.20 10.90
C PHE A 78 -16.34 -5.52 12.27
N ILE A 79 -17.68 -5.48 12.44
CA ILE A 79 -18.30 -5.78 13.74
C ILE A 79 -18.07 -7.24 14.17
N ALA A 80 -18.10 -8.18 13.23
CA ALA A 80 -17.83 -9.58 13.53
C ALA A 80 -16.40 -9.76 14.05
N LEU A 81 -15.42 -9.16 13.38
CA LEU A 81 -14.03 -9.21 13.82
C LEU A 81 -13.78 -8.41 15.10
N THR A 82 -14.40 -7.24 15.31
CA THR A 82 -14.33 -6.52 16.59
C THR A 82 -14.80 -7.43 17.74
N THR A 83 -15.87 -8.19 17.52
CA THR A 83 -16.40 -9.10 18.54
C THR A 83 -15.39 -10.21 18.84
N VAL A 84 -14.83 -10.86 17.82
CA VAL A 84 -13.80 -11.91 18.00
C VAL A 84 -12.55 -11.36 18.68
N ASP A 85 -12.03 -10.23 18.19
CA ASP A 85 -10.86 -9.53 18.73
C ASP A 85 -11.02 -9.24 20.23
N MET A 86 -12.20 -8.73 20.63
CA MET A 86 -12.52 -8.49 22.03
C MET A 86 -12.47 -9.75 22.90
N PHE A 87 -13.06 -10.86 22.45
CA PHE A 87 -13.18 -12.08 23.26
C PHE A 87 -11.86 -12.87 23.35
N PHE A 88 -11.03 -12.84 22.31
CA PHE A 88 -9.85 -13.70 22.22
C PHE A 88 -8.54 -12.95 22.49
N TYR A 89 -8.46 -11.66 22.18
CA TYR A 89 -7.20 -10.90 22.22
C TYR A 89 -7.25 -9.70 23.17
N GLY A 90 -8.44 -9.33 23.68
CA GLY A 90 -8.55 -8.30 24.70
C GLY A 90 -8.17 -6.90 24.21
N ALA A 91 -8.26 -6.60 22.91
CA ALA A 91 -7.90 -5.28 22.36
C ALA A 91 -8.65 -4.12 23.05
N GLN A 92 -9.89 -4.35 23.50
CA GLN A 92 -10.65 -3.38 24.31
C GLN A 92 -10.01 -3.12 25.67
N GLN A 93 -9.38 -4.12 26.27
CA GLN A 93 -8.65 -3.99 27.53
C GLN A 93 -7.38 -3.16 27.33
N GLU A 94 -6.66 -3.32 26.21
CA GLU A 94 -5.51 -2.46 25.91
C GLU A 94 -5.92 -0.98 25.75
N ILE A 95 -7.03 -0.72 25.05
CA ILE A 95 -7.59 0.64 24.92
C ILE A 95 -8.01 1.16 26.30
N ALA A 96 -8.65 0.33 27.14
CA ALA A 96 -9.08 0.70 28.47
C ALA A 96 -7.90 1.01 29.41
N ASP A 97 -6.82 0.23 29.32
CA ASP A 97 -5.61 0.41 30.13
C ASP A 97 -4.87 1.70 29.75
N ARG A 98 -4.88 2.07 28.46
CA ARG A 98 -4.21 3.29 27.96
C ARG A 98 -5.04 4.56 28.09
N PHE A 99 -6.32 4.48 27.79
CA PHE A 99 -7.18 5.66 27.61
C PHE A 99 -8.39 5.68 28.55
N GLY A 100 -8.53 4.67 29.41
CA GLY A 100 -9.62 4.54 30.36
C GLY A 100 -10.81 3.73 29.83
N SER A 101 -11.46 3.02 30.74
CA SER A 101 -12.59 2.12 30.45
C SER A 101 -13.80 2.83 29.82
N VAL A 102 -14.06 4.09 30.18
CA VAL A 102 -15.16 4.87 29.61
C VAL A 102 -14.97 5.08 28.10
N LEU A 103 -13.75 5.43 27.67
CA LEU A 103 -13.47 5.63 26.25
C LEU A 103 -13.53 4.30 25.49
N ALA A 104 -12.96 3.23 26.05
CA ALA A 104 -13.01 1.90 25.46
C ALA A 104 -14.45 1.45 25.20
N VAL A 105 -15.33 1.53 26.21
CA VAL A 105 -16.75 1.20 26.08
C VAL A 105 -17.45 2.09 25.06
N ALA A 106 -17.18 3.40 25.05
CA ALA A 106 -17.79 4.31 24.09
C ALA A 106 -17.39 3.99 22.64
N LEU A 107 -16.11 3.67 22.39
CA LEU A 107 -15.62 3.23 21.08
C LEU A 107 -16.24 1.90 20.68
N TYR A 108 -16.32 0.94 21.60
CA TYR A 108 -16.97 -0.36 21.33
C TYR A 108 -18.44 -0.21 20.94
N VAL A 109 -19.19 0.62 21.66
CA VAL A 109 -20.60 0.92 21.33
C VAL A 109 -20.71 1.59 19.97
N LEU A 110 -19.83 2.54 19.65
CA LEU A 110 -19.78 3.19 18.34
C LEU A 110 -19.50 2.17 17.22
N GLU A 111 -18.51 1.29 17.40
CA GLU A 111 -18.16 0.23 16.45
C GLU A 111 -19.35 -0.72 16.22
N CYS A 112 -20.00 -1.18 17.29
CA CYS A 112 -21.08 -2.15 17.18
C CYS A 112 -22.39 -1.53 16.66
N VAL A 113 -22.90 -0.51 17.34
CA VAL A 113 -24.20 0.10 17.03
C VAL A 113 -24.14 0.82 15.68
N GLY A 114 -23.04 1.52 15.41
CA GLY A 114 -22.85 2.20 14.13
C GLY A 114 -22.75 1.23 12.96
N SER A 115 -22.02 0.12 13.11
CA SER A 115 -21.90 -0.89 12.04
C SER A 115 -23.24 -1.58 11.80
N ALA A 116 -23.98 -1.92 12.86
CA ALA A 116 -25.33 -2.46 12.74
C ALA A 116 -26.26 -1.50 11.98
N TYR A 117 -26.21 -0.20 12.28
CA TYR A 117 -26.96 0.81 11.54
C TYR A 117 -26.57 0.83 10.05
N VAL A 118 -25.27 0.86 9.73
CA VAL A 118 -24.80 0.88 8.34
C VAL A 118 -25.28 -0.36 7.58
N VAL A 119 -25.18 -1.56 8.17
CA VAL A 119 -25.67 -2.80 7.56
C VAL A 119 -27.16 -2.68 7.24
N LEU A 120 -27.98 -2.28 8.22
CA LEU A 120 -29.42 -2.16 8.04
C LEU A 120 -29.78 -1.07 7.01
N TYR A 121 -29.13 0.08 7.05
CA TYR A 121 -29.36 1.19 6.12
C TYR A 121 -29.01 0.78 4.68
N MET A 122 -27.83 0.22 4.46
CA MET A 122 -27.35 -0.16 3.12
C MET A 122 -28.18 -1.31 2.51
N ALA A 123 -28.62 -2.25 3.35
CA ALA A 123 -29.43 -3.39 2.92
C ALA A 123 -30.87 -2.98 2.58
N PHE A 124 -31.53 -2.22 3.47
CA PHE A 124 -32.99 -2.09 3.45
C PHE A 124 -33.52 -0.69 3.11
N ALA A 125 -32.75 0.39 3.33
CA ALA A 125 -33.30 1.74 3.20
C ALA A 125 -33.61 2.11 1.72
N PRO A 126 -34.86 2.53 1.40
CA PRO A 126 -35.19 3.00 0.05
C PRO A 126 -34.36 4.21 -0.39
N SER A 127 -34.03 5.12 0.54
CA SER A 127 -33.15 6.26 0.30
C SER A 127 -31.74 5.83 -0.09
N ALA A 128 -31.22 4.73 0.47
CA ALA A 128 -29.92 4.19 0.05
C ALA A 128 -29.99 3.71 -1.41
N LYS A 129 -31.07 3.04 -1.82
CA LYS A 129 -31.26 2.58 -3.20
C LYS A 129 -31.33 3.74 -4.19
N SER A 130 -32.06 4.81 -3.85
CA SER A 130 -32.22 5.95 -4.76
C SER A 130 -30.95 6.81 -4.86
N GLN A 131 -30.22 6.98 -3.75
CA GLN A 131 -28.98 7.76 -3.73
C GLN A 131 -27.77 7.00 -4.28
N LEU A 132 -27.78 5.67 -4.24
CA LEU A 132 -26.72 4.79 -4.70
C LEU A 132 -27.22 3.98 -5.90
N ALA A 133 -27.46 4.67 -7.01
CA ALA A 133 -28.03 4.09 -8.24
C ALA A 133 -27.06 4.15 -9.43
N GLU A 134 -26.01 4.96 -9.36
CA GLU A 134 -25.07 5.14 -10.46
C GLU A 134 -24.21 3.88 -10.64
N ASP A 135 -23.85 3.56 -11.88
CA ASP A 135 -22.81 2.57 -12.14
C ASP A 135 -21.48 3.30 -12.31
N PRO A 136 -20.53 3.22 -11.35
CA PRO A 136 -19.25 3.90 -11.47
C PRO A 136 -18.36 3.30 -12.57
N ASN A 137 -18.78 2.23 -13.26
CA ASN A 137 -18.13 1.68 -14.46
C ASN A 137 -18.33 2.54 -15.71
N LEU A 138 -18.17 3.86 -15.59
CA LEU A 138 -18.25 4.76 -16.74
C LEU A 138 -17.00 4.62 -17.59
N THR A 139 -17.08 3.71 -18.57
CA THR A 139 -16.16 3.47 -19.70
C THR A 139 -14.75 2.96 -19.34
N PRO A 140 -14.09 2.19 -20.22
CA PRO A 140 -12.65 1.97 -20.12
C PRO A 140 -11.97 3.33 -19.99
N GLY A 141 -11.11 3.49 -18.98
CA GLY A 141 -10.31 4.72 -18.85
C GLY A 141 -9.65 5.02 -20.20
N PRO A 142 -9.61 6.29 -20.64
CA PRO A 142 -9.18 6.64 -22.00
C PRO A 142 -7.85 5.97 -22.30
N GLY A 143 -7.68 5.47 -23.53
CA GLY A 143 -6.44 4.82 -24.01
C GLY A 143 -5.16 5.69 -23.94
N GLY A 144 -5.23 6.85 -23.29
CA GLY A 144 -4.15 7.75 -22.91
C GLY A 144 -3.16 7.20 -21.87
N HIS A 145 -3.38 5.99 -21.36
CA HIS A 145 -2.48 5.31 -20.41
C HIS A 145 -1.56 4.28 -21.04
N SER A 146 -1.64 4.06 -22.37
CA SER A 146 -0.65 3.19 -23.01
C SER A 146 0.76 3.74 -22.82
N TRP A 147 1.70 2.92 -22.35
CA TRP A 147 3.10 3.32 -22.22
C TRP A 147 3.78 3.59 -23.57
N ASP A 148 3.11 3.29 -24.68
CA ASP A 148 3.47 3.77 -26.03
C ASP A 148 3.36 5.30 -26.16
N ILE A 149 2.61 5.95 -25.24
CA ILE A 149 2.53 7.40 -25.15
C ILE A 149 3.74 7.91 -24.36
N PRO A 150 4.46 8.93 -24.87
CA PRO A 150 5.61 9.51 -24.19
C PRO A 150 5.30 9.96 -22.75
N LEU A 151 6.22 9.71 -21.82
CA LEU A 151 6.11 10.04 -20.38
C LEU A 151 5.62 11.49 -20.15
N LYS A 152 6.15 12.46 -20.90
CA LYS A 152 5.77 13.89 -20.80
C LYS A 152 4.27 14.16 -21.02
N LYS A 153 3.58 13.33 -21.79
CA LYS A 153 2.13 13.43 -22.00
C LYS A 153 1.36 12.72 -20.88
N ARG A 154 1.83 11.54 -20.44
CA ARG A 154 1.17 10.74 -19.41
C ARG A 154 1.10 11.43 -18.05
N ILE A 155 2.17 12.10 -17.62
CA ILE A 155 2.23 12.79 -16.32
C ILE A 155 1.15 13.86 -16.13
N LYS A 156 0.54 14.34 -17.23
CA LYS A 156 -0.55 15.33 -17.20
C LYS A 156 -1.91 14.71 -16.84
N HIS A 157 -2.04 13.39 -16.89
CA HIS A 157 -3.30 12.70 -16.65
C HIS A 157 -3.38 12.16 -15.22
N ARG A 158 -4.52 12.38 -14.55
CA ARG A 158 -4.81 11.90 -13.18
C ARG A 158 -4.63 10.38 -13.00
N TYR A 159 -4.94 9.61 -14.04
CA TYR A 159 -4.88 8.15 -13.99
C TYR A 159 -3.45 7.64 -13.96
N PHE A 160 -2.50 8.36 -14.57
CA PHE A 160 -1.07 8.01 -14.44
C PHE A 160 -0.64 8.05 -12.98
N TRP A 161 -1.07 9.06 -12.23
CA TRP A 161 -0.75 9.19 -10.80
C TRP A 161 -1.46 8.14 -9.94
N ARG A 162 -2.72 7.81 -10.27
CA ARG A 162 -3.42 6.68 -9.64
C ARG A 162 -2.67 5.37 -9.86
N ASP A 163 -2.28 5.09 -11.10
CA ASP A 163 -1.58 3.84 -11.42
C ASP A 163 -0.21 3.82 -10.75
N LEU A 164 0.52 4.95 -10.76
CA LEU A 164 1.79 5.11 -10.04
C LEU A 164 1.64 4.88 -8.53
N LEU A 165 0.55 5.33 -7.92
CA LEU A 165 0.23 5.05 -6.51
C LEU A 165 0.05 3.54 -6.27
N ILE A 166 -0.66 2.84 -7.18
CA ILE A 166 -0.81 1.38 -7.11
C ILE A 166 0.56 0.71 -7.20
N TYR A 167 1.42 1.13 -8.13
CA TYR A 167 2.79 0.60 -8.24
C TYR A 167 3.57 0.84 -6.95
N PHE A 168 3.60 2.08 -6.47
CA PHE A 168 4.32 2.45 -5.24
C PHE A 168 3.89 1.57 -4.08
N ILE A 169 2.59 1.49 -3.76
CA ILE A 169 2.10 0.74 -2.60
C ILE A 169 2.35 -0.77 -2.78
N SER A 170 2.08 -1.32 -3.96
CA SER A 170 2.25 -2.76 -4.20
C SER A 170 3.71 -3.17 -4.06
N PHE A 171 4.63 -2.37 -4.61
CA PHE A 171 6.07 -2.64 -4.51
C PHE A 171 6.63 -2.35 -3.11
N SER A 172 6.02 -1.46 -2.32
CA SER A 172 6.40 -1.31 -0.92
C SER A 172 6.08 -2.56 -0.09
N ILE A 173 4.97 -3.24 -0.37
CA ILE A 173 4.64 -4.50 0.31
C ILE A 173 5.46 -5.65 -0.27
N LEU A 174 5.54 -5.78 -1.60
CA LEU A 174 6.32 -6.85 -2.24
C LEU A 174 7.81 -6.75 -1.92
N GLY A 175 8.35 -5.54 -1.75
CA GLY A 175 9.73 -5.31 -1.34
C GLY A 175 10.08 -5.99 -0.02
N HIS A 176 9.20 -5.88 0.98
CA HIS A 176 9.35 -6.56 2.26
C HIS A 176 9.45 -8.09 2.10
N TRP A 177 8.56 -8.70 1.30
CA TRP A 177 8.60 -10.14 1.02
C TRP A 177 9.86 -10.56 0.24
N LEU A 178 10.37 -9.69 -0.64
CA LEU A 178 11.62 -9.94 -1.36
C LEU A 178 12.83 -9.85 -0.44
N GLU A 179 12.85 -8.92 0.52
CA GLU A 179 13.90 -8.86 1.53
C GLU A 179 13.88 -10.09 2.43
N MET A 180 12.69 -10.49 2.90
CA MET A 180 12.55 -11.72 3.68
C MET A 180 13.08 -12.94 2.91
N LEU A 181 12.73 -13.07 1.63
CA LEU A 181 13.29 -14.10 0.76
C LEU A 181 14.82 -13.99 0.63
N PHE A 182 15.36 -12.78 0.51
CA PHE A 182 16.81 -12.55 0.40
C PHE A 182 17.53 -12.98 1.69
N CYS A 183 17.02 -12.62 2.86
CA CYS A 183 17.55 -13.06 4.15
C CYS A 183 17.45 -14.59 4.32
N GLU A 184 16.35 -15.22 3.92
CA GLU A 184 16.21 -16.68 3.92
C GLU A 184 17.25 -17.37 3.00
N LEU A 185 17.58 -16.76 1.86
CA LEU A 185 18.64 -17.26 0.98
C LEU A 185 20.05 -17.07 1.58
N ILE A 186 20.27 -16.04 2.40
CA ILE A 186 21.49 -15.89 3.20
C ILE A 186 21.56 -17.00 4.25
N ILE A 187 20.48 -17.25 4.99
CA ILE A 187 20.37 -18.33 6.00
C ILE A 187 20.67 -19.69 5.36
N ALA A 188 20.15 -19.94 4.16
CA ALA A 188 20.38 -21.15 3.38
C ALA A 188 21.81 -21.27 2.81
N GLY A 189 22.68 -20.26 3.00
CA GLY A 189 24.04 -20.24 2.49
C GLY A 189 24.15 -20.02 0.97
N VAL A 190 23.08 -19.55 0.32
CA VAL A 190 23.06 -19.23 -1.12
C VAL A 190 23.77 -17.91 -1.39
N PHE A 191 23.59 -16.94 -0.50
CA PHE A 191 24.21 -15.61 -0.58
C PHE A 191 25.06 -15.32 0.67
N MET A 192 26.13 -14.56 0.49
CA MET A 192 26.89 -14.01 1.61
C MET A 192 26.19 -12.75 2.13
N GLY A 193 26.13 -12.56 3.44
CA GLY A 193 25.56 -11.36 4.05
C GLY A 193 25.18 -11.60 5.50
N ASP A 194 24.79 -10.51 6.16
CA ASP A 194 24.26 -10.55 7.52
C ASP A 194 22.74 -10.46 7.48
N TYR A 195 22.10 -10.98 8.52
CA TYR A 195 20.68 -10.81 8.78
C TYR A 195 20.47 -10.70 10.28
N ASP A 196 19.47 -9.93 10.69
CA ASP A 196 19.09 -9.81 12.09
C ASP A 196 17.87 -10.69 12.38
N PRO A 197 18.02 -11.84 13.07
CA PRO A 197 16.89 -12.70 13.43
C PRO A 197 15.94 -12.06 14.46
N THR A 198 16.36 -10.97 15.11
CA THR A 198 15.55 -10.24 16.10
C THR A 198 14.76 -9.08 15.50
N ASN A 199 14.93 -8.83 14.19
CA ASN A 199 14.22 -7.76 13.50
C ASN A 199 12.74 -8.09 13.32
N ALA A 200 11.91 -7.70 14.29
CA ALA A 200 10.46 -7.92 14.27
C ALA A 200 9.78 -7.26 13.05
N MET A 201 10.32 -6.15 12.52
CA MET A 201 9.78 -5.52 11.31
C MET A 201 9.92 -6.41 10.09
N LEU A 202 10.98 -7.23 10.04
CA LEU A 202 11.22 -8.19 8.97
C LEU A 202 10.45 -9.48 9.19
N TRP A 203 10.49 -10.07 10.40
CA TRP A 203 10.01 -11.43 10.63
C TRP A 203 8.56 -11.53 11.11
N ASP A 204 8.12 -10.62 11.97
CA ASP A 204 6.80 -10.69 12.60
C ASP A 204 5.76 -9.81 11.87
N GLN A 205 6.21 -8.69 11.32
CA GLN A 205 5.36 -7.66 10.71
C GLN A 205 5.33 -7.80 9.18
N TRP A 206 4.78 -8.91 8.68
CA TRP A 206 4.81 -9.31 7.26
C TRP A 206 4.11 -8.37 6.24
N LEU A 207 3.48 -7.28 6.70
CA LEU A 207 2.95 -6.16 5.89
C LEU A 207 3.67 -4.85 6.14
N PHE A 208 4.84 -4.87 6.78
CA PHE A 208 5.62 -3.67 6.97
C PHE A 208 5.92 -3.02 5.60
N PRO A 209 5.54 -1.74 5.38
CA PRO A 209 5.63 -1.12 4.07
C PRO A 209 7.06 -0.61 3.81
N PHE A 210 7.83 -1.37 3.06
CA PHE A 210 9.18 -1.05 2.58
C PHE A 210 9.15 0.08 1.54
N THR A 211 9.08 1.32 2.03
CA THR A 211 8.82 2.51 1.19
C THR A 211 9.94 2.82 0.19
N ALA A 212 11.17 2.39 0.48
CA ALA A 212 12.30 2.55 -0.42
C ALA A 212 12.11 1.75 -1.72
N GLU A 213 11.48 0.58 -1.64
CA GLU A 213 11.22 -0.34 -2.72
C GLU A 213 10.05 0.14 -3.59
N GLY A 214 9.01 0.71 -2.95
CA GLY A 214 7.99 1.47 -3.65
C GLY A 214 8.59 2.67 -4.41
N ALA A 215 9.50 3.42 -3.78
CA ALA A 215 10.19 4.54 -4.42
C ALA A 215 11.11 4.06 -5.57
N ALA A 216 11.78 2.93 -5.40
CA ALA A 216 12.59 2.29 -6.45
C ALA A 216 11.71 1.89 -7.64
N ALA A 217 10.54 1.31 -7.42
CA ALA A 217 9.58 1.01 -8.49
C ALA A 217 9.14 2.27 -9.23
N VAL A 218 8.88 3.37 -8.52
CA VAL A 218 8.61 4.68 -9.15
C VAL A 218 9.82 5.16 -9.97
N ALA A 219 11.04 5.09 -9.44
CA ALA A 219 12.25 5.47 -10.17
C ALA A 219 12.43 4.65 -11.45
N ILE A 220 12.13 3.35 -11.41
CA ILE A 220 12.12 2.46 -12.58
C ILE A 220 11.16 2.98 -13.66
N VAL A 221 9.94 3.40 -13.28
CA VAL A 221 8.94 3.95 -14.20
C VAL A 221 9.41 5.22 -14.90
N PHE A 222 10.11 6.10 -14.17
CA PHE A 222 10.56 7.39 -14.71
C PHE A 222 11.89 7.29 -15.49
N LEU A 223 12.79 6.40 -15.08
CA LEU A 223 14.17 6.35 -15.56
C LEU A 223 14.42 5.12 -16.45
N LEU A 224 14.29 3.92 -15.87
CA LEU A 224 14.76 2.68 -16.50
C LEU A 224 13.83 2.19 -17.59
N HIS A 225 12.52 2.20 -17.37
CA HIS A 225 11.56 1.73 -18.37
C HIS A 225 11.60 2.58 -19.66
N PRO A 226 11.57 3.94 -19.62
CA PRO A 226 11.75 4.76 -20.82
C PRO A 226 13.10 4.55 -21.51
N ALA A 227 14.17 4.31 -20.75
CA ALA A 227 15.48 4.02 -21.31
C ALA A 227 15.52 2.66 -22.01
N ALA A 228 14.97 1.61 -21.38
CA ALA A 228 14.85 0.28 -21.95
C ALA A 228 14.06 0.27 -23.27
N ARG A 229 12.97 1.06 -23.36
CA ARG A 229 12.21 1.25 -24.62
C ARG A 229 13.05 1.90 -25.73
N LYS A 230 13.79 2.96 -25.41
CA LYS A 230 14.72 3.60 -26.37
C LYS A 230 15.83 2.65 -26.82
N ILE A 231 16.34 1.81 -25.92
CA ILE A 231 17.33 0.78 -26.25
C ILE A 231 16.71 -0.25 -27.21
N LEU A 232 15.48 -0.70 -26.96
CA LEU A 232 14.78 -1.63 -27.86
C LEU A 232 14.61 -1.05 -29.27
N GLU A 233 14.20 0.21 -29.37
CA GLU A 233 14.07 0.91 -30.66
C GLU A 233 15.43 1.01 -31.37
N LYS A 234 16.49 1.44 -30.66
CA LYS A 234 17.84 1.60 -31.24
C LYS A 234 18.50 0.28 -31.63
N THR A 235 18.12 -0.84 -31.01
CA THR A 235 18.64 -2.18 -31.33
C THR A 235 17.88 -2.86 -32.47
N GLY A 236 16.96 -2.15 -33.14
CA GLY A 236 16.14 -2.71 -34.21
C GLY A 236 15.16 -3.76 -33.70
N ASN A 237 14.62 -3.56 -32.49
CA ASN A 237 13.68 -4.46 -31.82
C ASN A 237 14.22 -5.87 -31.48
N LYS A 238 15.55 -6.03 -31.39
CA LYS A 238 16.17 -7.27 -30.91
C LYS A 238 16.03 -7.37 -29.39
N LEU A 239 14.99 -8.06 -28.92
CA LEU A 239 14.65 -8.13 -27.49
C LEU A 239 15.82 -8.55 -26.59
N TRP A 240 16.54 -9.64 -26.94
CA TRP A 240 17.64 -10.14 -26.12
C TRP A 240 18.76 -9.09 -25.94
N LEU A 241 19.07 -8.35 -27.01
CA LEU A 241 20.10 -7.31 -26.99
C LEU A 241 19.63 -6.10 -26.19
N ALA A 242 18.34 -5.76 -26.30
CA ALA A 242 17.75 -4.68 -25.52
C ALA A 242 17.72 -5.00 -24.03
N VAL A 243 17.36 -6.24 -23.65
CA VAL A 243 17.40 -6.72 -22.27
C VAL A 243 18.83 -6.65 -21.74
N LEU A 244 19.82 -7.19 -22.48
CA LEU A 244 21.22 -7.15 -22.07
C LEU A 244 21.74 -5.72 -21.85
N LEU A 245 21.53 -4.83 -22.82
CA LEU A 245 21.98 -3.43 -22.71
C LEU A 245 21.24 -2.68 -21.59
N SER A 246 19.95 -2.95 -21.40
CA SER A 246 19.19 -2.39 -20.29
C SER A 246 19.63 -2.95 -18.94
N PHE A 247 20.05 -4.22 -18.87
CA PHE A 247 20.58 -4.83 -17.65
C PHE A 247 21.87 -4.12 -17.21
N LEU A 248 22.78 -3.83 -18.14
CA LEU A 248 23.99 -3.06 -17.85
C LEU A 248 23.68 -1.63 -17.37
N LEU A 249 22.67 -0.98 -17.98
CA LEU A 249 22.20 0.33 -17.52
C LEU A 249 21.56 0.25 -16.13
N ASN A 250 20.71 -0.75 -15.90
CA ASN A 250 20.07 -0.99 -14.62
C ASN A 250 21.12 -1.24 -13.54
N PHE A 251 22.16 -2.03 -13.84
CA PHE A 251 23.29 -2.27 -12.93
C PHE A 251 23.96 -0.97 -12.53
N LEU A 252 24.34 -0.16 -13.50
CA LEU A 252 24.96 1.12 -13.22
C LEU A 252 24.07 2.02 -12.35
N VAL A 253 22.78 2.13 -12.68
CA VAL A 253 21.84 2.99 -11.95
C VAL A 253 21.55 2.46 -10.54
N CYS A 254 21.22 1.18 -10.40
CA CYS A 254 20.92 0.55 -9.11
C CYS A 254 22.13 0.64 -8.18
N THR A 255 23.32 0.21 -8.61
CA THR A 255 24.54 0.32 -7.80
C THR A 255 24.88 1.77 -7.45
N SER A 256 24.63 2.73 -8.34
CA SER A 256 24.86 4.15 -8.03
C SER A 256 23.90 4.68 -6.97
N ILE A 257 22.62 4.29 -7.03
CA ILE A 257 21.62 4.71 -6.03
C ILE A 257 21.93 4.05 -4.68
N ASP A 258 22.22 2.76 -4.67
CA ASP A 258 22.58 2.00 -3.47
C ASP A 258 23.82 2.59 -2.80
N PHE A 259 24.88 2.83 -3.56
CA PHE A 259 26.08 3.48 -3.07
C PHE A 259 25.81 4.89 -2.53
N ALA A 260 25.06 5.72 -3.26
CA ALA A 260 24.72 7.08 -2.82
C ALA A 260 23.88 7.05 -1.52
N THR A 261 23.00 6.06 -1.38
CA THR A 261 22.18 5.87 -0.18
C THR A 261 23.06 5.44 0.99
N GLY A 262 23.93 4.46 0.80
CA GLY A 262 24.89 4.02 1.81
C GLY A 262 25.78 5.16 2.30
N MET A 263 26.31 5.97 1.38
CA MET A 263 27.11 7.14 1.72
C MET A 263 26.33 8.25 2.45
N ALA A 264 25.01 8.31 2.27
CA ALA A 264 24.16 9.33 2.89
C ALA A 264 23.63 8.91 4.26
N VAL A 265 23.29 7.62 4.46
CA VAL A 265 22.57 7.15 5.65
C VAL A 265 23.20 5.95 6.37
N ASN A 266 24.21 5.30 5.80
CA ASN A 266 24.83 4.08 6.35
C ASN A 266 26.36 4.24 6.58
N GLN A 267 26.81 5.43 6.97
CA GLN A 267 28.25 5.71 7.13
C GLN A 267 28.90 4.95 8.30
N ASP A 268 28.09 4.54 9.29
CA ASP A 268 28.51 3.76 10.44
C ASP A 268 28.34 2.24 10.25
N TYR A 269 27.85 1.81 9.07
CA TYR A 269 27.58 0.42 8.72
C TYR A 269 26.53 -0.25 9.63
N SER A 270 25.65 0.54 10.25
CA SER A 270 24.60 0.04 11.14
C SER A 270 23.42 -0.59 10.41
N LEU A 271 23.14 -0.18 9.17
CA LEU A 271 22.05 -0.70 8.36
C LEU A 271 22.48 -1.95 7.58
N TRP A 272 23.70 -1.92 7.03
CA TRP A 272 24.35 -3.08 6.39
C TRP A 272 25.87 -2.89 6.35
N ASP A 273 26.62 -4.00 6.30
CA ASP A 273 28.08 -3.99 6.18
C ASP A 273 28.57 -4.97 5.13
N TYR A 274 29.13 -4.46 4.03
CA TYR A 274 29.66 -5.31 2.96
C TYR A 274 31.20 -5.38 2.94
N ARG A 275 31.91 -4.90 3.97
CA ARG A 275 33.38 -4.84 3.97
C ARG A 275 34.05 -6.21 3.77
N GLU A 276 33.42 -7.25 4.29
CA GLU A 276 33.91 -8.63 4.19
C GLU A 276 33.31 -9.41 3.00
N ILE A 277 32.45 -8.77 2.17
CA ILE A 277 31.86 -9.41 0.99
C ILE A 277 32.77 -9.19 -0.23
N PRO A 278 33.02 -10.22 -1.07
CA PRO A 278 33.85 -10.07 -2.27
C PRO A 278 33.36 -8.99 -3.23
N PHE A 279 34.31 -8.30 -3.86
CA PHE A 279 34.05 -7.19 -4.80
C PHE A 279 33.20 -6.07 -4.20
N ASN A 280 33.40 -5.78 -2.92
CA ASN A 280 32.81 -4.60 -2.30
C ASN A 280 33.53 -3.31 -2.72
N PHE A 281 32.80 -2.20 -2.62
CA PHE A 281 33.32 -0.86 -2.78
C PHE A 281 32.93 -0.02 -1.57
N MET A 282 33.94 0.39 -0.81
CA MET A 282 33.82 1.15 0.45
C MET A 282 32.90 0.48 1.49
N GLY A 283 32.70 -0.84 1.42
CA GLY A 283 31.74 -1.56 2.26
C GLY A 283 30.27 -1.17 2.08
N GLN A 284 29.95 -0.26 1.15
CA GLN A 284 28.58 0.27 0.95
C GLN A 284 27.82 -0.49 -0.13
N VAL A 285 28.51 -0.97 -1.17
CA VAL A 285 27.95 -1.84 -2.22
C VAL A 285 28.87 -3.03 -2.46
N CYS A 286 28.31 -4.14 -2.91
CA CYS A 286 29.06 -5.30 -3.37
C CYS A 286 28.48 -5.85 -4.68
N LEU A 287 29.29 -6.61 -5.42
CA LEU A 287 28.88 -7.16 -6.72
C LEU A 287 27.65 -8.07 -6.59
N GLN A 288 27.60 -8.92 -5.55
CA GLN A 288 26.49 -9.84 -5.32
C GLN A 288 25.16 -9.09 -5.20
N ASN A 289 25.07 -8.14 -4.27
CA ASN A 289 23.82 -7.43 -3.99
C ASN A 289 23.47 -6.49 -5.15
N SER A 290 24.48 -5.85 -5.77
CA SER A 290 24.30 -5.11 -7.02
C SER A 290 23.65 -5.95 -8.11
N LEU A 291 24.08 -7.21 -8.30
CA LEU A 291 23.48 -8.12 -9.27
C LEU A 291 22.05 -8.51 -8.89
N VAL A 292 21.79 -8.80 -7.60
CA VAL A 292 20.43 -9.13 -7.11
C VAL A 292 19.47 -7.98 -7.40
N TYR A 293 19.81 -6.75 -7.02
CA TYR A 293 18.99 -5.56 -7.31
C TYR A 293 18.84 -5.32 -8.81
N THR A 294 19.88 -5.57 -9.61
CA THR A 294 19.82 -5.43 -11.07
C THR A 294 18.89 -6.44 -11.70
N ILE A 295 18.93 -7.70 -11.25
CA ILE A 295 18.02 -8.75 -11.72
C ILE A 295 16.58 -8.36 -11.38
N ALA A 296 16.31 -7.95 -10.14
CA ALA A 296 15.01 -7.47 -9.71
C ALA A 296 14.52 -6.29 -10.57
N ALA A 297 15.34 -5.25 -10.73
CA ALA A 297 15.02 -4.09 -11.56
C ALA A 297 14.74 -4.47 -13.02
N THR A 298 15.51 -5.40 -13.58
CA THR A 298 15.33 -5.89 -14.96
C THR A 298 14.01 -6.67 -15.10
N LEU A 299 13.68 -7.53 -14.14
CA LEU A 299 12.39 -8.24 -14.09
C LEU A 299 11.23 -7.25 -13.96
N ILE A 300 11.37 -6.20 -13.14
CA ILE A 300 10.35 -5.16 -13.02
C ILE A 300 10.16 -4.46 -14.37
N VAL A 301 11.23 -3.96 -14.98
CA VAL A 301 11.18 -3.23 -16.26
C VAL A 301 10.52 -4.02 -17.38
N TRP A 302 10.89 -5.30 -17.54
CA TRP A 302 10.51 -6.09 -18.73
C TRP A 302 9.34 -7.04 -18.51
N VAL A 303 9.04 -7.41 -17.25
CA VAL A 303 8.04 -8.41 -16.92
C VAL A 303 6.93 -7.82 -16.05
N PHE A 304 7.21 -7.49 -14.78
CA PHE A 304 6.14 -7.14 -13.83
C PHE A 304 5.43 -5.85 -14.23
N TYR A 305 6.20 -4.85 -14.65
CA TYR A 305 5.63 -3.57 -15.00
C TYR A 305 4.73 -3.64 -16.24
N PRO A 306 5.15 -4.23 -17.38
CA PRO A 306 4.25 -4.45 -18.52
C PRO A 306 3.04 -5.34 -18.21
N LEU A 307 3.18 -6.32 -17.31
CA LEU A 307 2.07 -7.20 -16.91
C LEU A 307 1.01 -6.46 -16.08
N LEU A 308 1.45 -5.74 -15.05
CA LEU A 308 0.57 -4.97 -14.18
C LEU A 308 -0.13 -3.86 -14.98
N ASP A 309 0.60 -3.19 -15.86
CA ASP A 309 0.01 -2.22 -16.77
C ASP A 309 -1.04 -2.85 -17.70
N ARG A 310 -0.76 -4.00 -18.30
CA ARG A 310 -1.73 -4.71 -19.14
C ARG A 310 -2.99 -5.07 -18.34
N TRP A 311 -2.83 -5.47 -17.08
CA TRP A 311 -3.95 -5.75 -16.19
C TRP A 311 -4.76 -4.48 -15.87
N ILE A 312 -4.11 -3.37 -15.52
CA ILE A 312 -4.74 -2.08 -15.27
C ILE A 312 -5.56 -1.64 -16.49
N ARG A 313 -4.98 -1.72 -17.69
CA ARG A 313 -5.64 -1.27 -18.93
C ARG A 313 -6.82 -2.15 -19.36
N ARG A 314 -6.79 -3.45 -19.03
CA ARG A 314 -7.91 -4.37 -19.33
C ARG A 314 -9.04 -4.28 -18.30
N SER A 315 -8.75 -3.74 -17.12
CA SER A 315 -9.70 -3.68 -16.02
C SER A 315 -10.65 -2.48 -16.18
N PRO A 316 -11.94 -2.62 -15.82
CA PRO A 316 -12.86 -1.49 -15.70
C PRO A 316 -12.28 -0.41 -14.79
N GLU A 317 -12.46 0.87 -15.14
CA GLU A 317 -11.91 1.98 -14.37
C GLU A 317 -12.37 1.96 -12.90
N GLY A 318 -13.63 1.57 -12.67
CA GLY A 318 -14.19 1.43 -11.34
C GLY A 318 -13.44 0.42 -10.46
N ILE A 319 -12.96 -0.69 -11.05
CA ILE A 319 -12.17 -1.70 -10.34
C ILE A 319 -10.78 -1.15 -9.99
N VAL A 320 -10.11 -0.50 -10.95
CA VAL A 320 -8.77 0.08 -10.70
C VAL A 320 -8.84 1.18 -9.64
N ASN A 321 -9.88 2.01 -9.68
CA ASN A 321 -10.11 3.03 -8.65
C ASN A 321 -10.37 2.37 -7.29
N ALA A 322 -11.21 1.35 -7.21
CA ALA A 322 -11.45 0.62 -5.96
C ALA A 322 -10.14 0.03 -5.39
N VAL A 323 -9.30 -0.58 -6.24
CA VAL A 323 -7.98 -1.09 -5.84
C VAL A 323 -7.08 0.05 -5.34
N ALA A 324 -7.01 1.18 -6.05
CA ALA A 324 -6.21 2.33 -5.63
C ALA A 324 -6.64 2.87 -4.26
N PHE A 325 -7.95 3.05 -4.03
CA PHE A 325 -8.47 3.54 -2.75
C PHE A 325 -8.27 2.53 -1.62
N GLY A 326 -8.51 1.24 -1.89
CA GLY A 326 -8.30 0.17 -0.91
C GLY A 326 -6.84 0.07 -0.49
N LEU A 327 -5.91 0.02 -1.45
CA LEU A 327 -4.47 0.03 -1.19
C LEU A 327 -4.04 1.29 -0.44
N LEU A 328 -4.57 2.46 -0.80
CA LEU A 328 -4.29 3.71 -0.09
C LEU A 328 -4.74 3.64 1.38
N GLY A 329 -5.94 3.12 1.65
CA GLY A 329 -6.44 2.96 3.02
C GLY A 329 -5.53 2.06 3.85
N MET A 330 -5.18 0.89 3.33
CA MET A 330 -4.24 -0.04 3.96
C MET A 330 -2.88 0.63 4.21
N TYR A 331 -2.29 1.23 3.19
CA TYR A 331 -0.97 1.85 3.28
C TYR A 331 -0.96 3.02 4.29
N LEU A 332 -2.00 3.85 4.32
CA LEU A 332 -2.10 4.93 5.29
C LEU A 332 -2.10 4.41 6.72
N PHE A 333 -2.83 3.32 7.01
CA PHE A 333 -2.80 2.73 8.34
C PHE A 333 -1.42 2.17 8.69
N LEU A 334 -0.81 1.39 7.79
CA LEU A 334 0.53 0.85 8.01
C LEU A 334 1.58 1.97 8.18
N ALA A 335 1.46 3.05 7.42
CA ALA A 335 2.33 4.21 7.54
C ALA A 335 2.13 4.97 8.85
N MET A 336 0.88 5.12 9.32
CA MET A 336 0.62 5.69 10.65
C MET A 336 1.19 4.79 11.75
N LEU A 337 1.06 3.47 11.62
CA LEU A 337 1.59 2.52 12.59
C LEU A 337 3.12 2.59 12.69
N HIS A 338 3.83 2.63 11.55
CA HIS A 338 5.29 2.44 11.53
C HIS A 338 6.13 3.69 11.41
N PHE A 339 5.61 4.77 10.81
CA PHE A 339 6.41 5.97 10.50
C PHE A 339 6.01 7.19 11.32
N ILE A 340 4.93 7.12 12.09
CA ILE A 340 4.51 8.20 12.95
C ILE A 340 4.77 7.80 14.40
N ASP A 341 5.81 8.39 14.99
CA ASP A 341 6.07 8.28 16.42
C ASP A 341 5.38 9.42 17.18
N TYR A 342 4.28 9.11 17.86
CA TYR A 342 3.57 10.08 18.68
C TYR A 342 4.35 10.52 19.93
N THR A 343 5.37 9.76 20.38
CA THR A 343 6.19 10.14 21.54
C THR A 343 7.10 11.34 21.25
N ALA A 344 7.27 11.67 19.97
CA ALA A 344 7.93 12.88 19.49
C ALA A 344 7.00 14.11 19.42
N TRP A 345 5.68 13.99 19.67
CA TRP A 345 4.75 15.12 19.57
C TRP A 345 4.90 16.09 20.76
N PRO A 346 5.21 17.39 20.53
CA PRO A 346 5.50 18.34 21.61
C PRO A 346 4.33 18.65 22.55
N PHE A 347 3.10 18.31 22.18
CA PHE A 347 1.88 18.67 22.93
C PHE A 347 1.41 17.58 23.91
N LEU A 348 2.11 16.43 23.96
CA LEU A 348 1.80 15.29 24.84
C LEU A 348 2.85 15.10 25.95
N LYS A 349 3.80 16.05 26.08
CA LYS A 349 4.67 16.24 27.25
C LYS A 349 4.18 17.46 28.01
#